data_AF-X1P746-F1
#
_entry.id   AF-X1P746-F1
#
_cell.length_a   1.000
_cell.length_b   1.000
_cell.length_c   1.000
_cell.angle_alpha   90.00
_cell.angle_beta   90.00
_cell.angle_gamma   90.00
#
_symmetry.space_group_name_H-M   'P 1'
#
loop_
_entity.id
_entity.type
_entity.pdbx_description
1 polymer ?
#
loop_
_entity_poly.entity_id
_entity_poly.type
_entity_poly.pdbx_seq_one_letter_code
_entity_poly.pdbx_strand_id
1 'polypeptide(L)' 'NTDGRRIFARATVRREGHRYFARTTGPQGSGILTSMARANGLVIVPEEVKAVKEGETVQVIMLDWSEE' A
#
# COMPACT_ATOMS: atom_id res chain seq x y z
N ASN A 1 5.71 2.86 -11.20
CA ASN A 1 5.69 1.61 -11.98
C ASN A 1 6.42 1.83 -13.29
N THR A 2 7.76 1.85 -13.25
CA THR A 2 8.59 2.15 -14.42
C THR A 2 8.92 0.91 -15.25
N ASP A 3 8.67 -0.27 -14.70
CA ASP A 3 8.97 -1.58 -15.28
C ASP A 3 7.71 -2.39 -15.63
N GLY A 4 6.52 -1.79 -15.53
CA GLY A 4 5.26 -2.36 -16.02
C GLY A 4 4.81 -3.62 -15.28
N ARG A 5 5.11 -3.72 -13.98
CA ARG A 5 4.72 -4.87 -13.15
C ARG A 5 3.62 -4.50 -12.19
N ARG A 6 2.85 -5.49 -11.76
CA ARG A 6 1.96 -5.31 -10.61
C ARG A 6 2.79 -5.07 -9.36
N ILE A 7 2.58 -3.93 -8.71
CA ILE A 7 3.31 -3.56 -7.49
C ILE A 7 2.40 -3.79 -6.28
N PHE A 8 2.97 -4.41 -5.26
CA PHE A 8 2.40 -4.50 -3.92
C PHE A 8 3.21 -3.60 -2.99
N ALA A 9 2.79 -2.34 -2.88
CA ALA A 9 3.49 -1.36 -2.07
C ALA A 9 3.03 -1.48 -0.61
N ARG A 10 3.99 -1.59 0.31
CA ARG A 10 3.72 -1.65 1.75
C ARG A 10 3.20 -0.31 2.23
N ALA A 11 2.07 -0.35 2.93
CA ALA A 11 1.42 0.82 3.47
C ALA A 11 0.94 0.60 4.91
N THR A 12 0.83 1.70 5.64
CA THR A 12 0.00 1.79 6.83
C THR A 12 -1.35 2.37 6.41
N VAL A 13 -2.41 1.62 6.67
CA VAL A 13 -3.80 1.99 6.46
C VAL A 13 -4.40 2.35 7.81
N ARG A 14 -5.09 3.47 7.84
CA ARG A 14 -5.82 3.97 9.00
C ARG A 14 -7.25 4.33 8.60
N ARG A 15 -8.19 4.12 9.53
CA ARG A 15 -9.57 4.56 9.37
C ARG A 15 -9.75 5.94 10.03
N GLU A 16 -10.31 6.89 9.31
CA GLU A 16 -10.79 8.16 9.85
C GLU A 16 -12.28 8.30 9.53
N GLY A 17 -13.13 8.21 10.56
CA GLY A 17 -14.57 8.16 10.37
C GLY A 17 -14.99 6.98 9.47
N HIS A 18 -15.60 7.30 8.34
CA HIS A 18 -16.07 6.32 7.35
C HIS A 18 -15.11 6.08 6.18
N ARG A 19 -13.89 6.64 6.24
CA ARG A 19 -12.91 6.56 5.15
C ARG A 19 -11.61 5.91 5.60
N TYR A 20 -10.97 5.25 4.64
CA TYR A 20 -9.66 4.65 4.82
C TYR A 20 -8.61 5.49 4.09
N PHE A 21 -7.46 5.65 4.73
CA PHE A 21 -6.32 6.37 4.18
C PHE A 21 -5.10 5.47 4.23
N ALA A 22 -4.45 5.28 3.08
CA ALA A 22 -3.21 4.52 2.96
C ALA A 22 -2.03 5.48 2.79
N ARG A 23 -0.94 5.21 3.53
CA ARG A 23 0.34 5.90 3.37
C ARG A 23 1.44 4.85 3.25
N THR A 24 2.31 4.98 2.24
CA THR A 24 3.44 4.05 2.06
C THR A 24 4.38 4.09 3.27
N THR A 25 5.01 2.97 3.61
CA THR A 25 5.91 2.84 4.77
C THR A 25 7.30 3.49 4.56
N GLY A 26 7.51 4.20 3.44
CA GLY A 26 8.79 4.77 3.02
C GLY A 26 9.38 3.99 1.83
N PRO A 27 10.72 3.83 1.74
CA PRO A 27 11.37 3.06 0.69
C PRO A 27 10.80 1.64 0.51
N GLN A 28 10.66 1.20 -0.74
CA GLN A 28 9.94 -0.03 -1.13
C GLN A 28 10.86 -1.13 -1.68
N GLY A 29 12.16 -1.08 -1.37
CA GLY A 29 13.09 -2.15 -1.74
C GLY A 29 12.78 -3.46 -1.01
N SER A 30 12.89 -4.59 -1.71
CA SER A 30 12.54 -5.92 -1.15
C SER A 30 13.42 -6.35 0.03
N GLY A 31 14.66 -5.88 0.10
CA GLY A 31 15.56 -6.13 1.23
C GLY A 31 15.26 -5.29 2.49
N ILE A 32 14.29 -4.38 2.44
CA ILE A 32 13.99 -3.46 3.54
C ILE A 32 12.92 -4.07 4.44
N LEU A 33 13.30 -4.98 5.34
CA LEU A 33 12.35 -5.68 6.21
C LEU A 33 11.60 -4.76 7.17
N THR A 34 12.19 -3.63 7.57
CA THR A 34 11.51 -2.61 8.39
C THR A 34 10.27 -2.04 7.72
N SER A 35 10.23 -2.02 6.37
CA SER A 35 9.05 -1.58 5.61
C SER A 35 7.89 -2.58 5.68
N MET A 36 8.20 -3.88 5.83
CA MET A 36 7.21 -4.95 6.04
C MET A 36 6.68 -4.90 7.47
N ALA A 37 7.57 -4.79 8.46
CA ALA A 37 7.19 -4.74 9.88
C ALA A 37 6.30 -3.55 10.26
N ARG A 38 6.33 -2.45 9.48
CA ARG A 38 5.48 -1.26 9.65
C ARG A 38 4.17 -1.30 8.86
N ALA A 39 4.07 -2.22 7.89
CA ALA A 39 2.92 -2.29 7.02
C ALA A 39 1.80 -3.07 7.70
N ASN A 40 0.57 -2.60 7.57
CA ASN A 40 -0.64 -3.38 7.87
C ASN A 40 -1.46 -3.64 6.60
N GLY A 41 -0.98 -3.20 5.44
CA GLY A 41 -1.62 -3.43 4.15
C GLY A 41 -0.67 -3.30 2.97
N LEU A 42 -1.09 -3.87 1.84
CA LEU A 42 -0.41 -3.82 0.55
C LEU A 42 -1.29 -3.09 -0.45
N VAL A 43 -0.87 -1.88 -0.84
CA VAL A 43 -1.48 -1.12 -1.94
C VAL A 43 -1.16 -1.82 -3.24
N ILE A 44 -2.19 -2.13 -4.02
CA ILE A 44 -2.06 -2.73 -5.34
C ILE A 44 -1.97 -1.61 -6.37
N VAL A 45 -0.88 -1.59 -7.15
CA VAL A 45 -0.76 -0.77 -8.35
C VAL A 45 -0.68 -1.70 -9.56
N PRO A 46 -1.71 -1.71 -10.42
CA PRO A 46 -1.69 -2.52 -11.64
C PRO A 46 -0.54 -2.17 -12.58
N GLU A 47 -0.14 -3.13 -13.41
CA GLU A 47 0.93 -3.07 -14.39
C GLU A 47 0.78 -1.93 -15.42
N GLU A 48 -0.45 -1.56 -15.75
CA GLU A 48 -0.82 -0.47 -16.65
C GLU A 48 -0.77 0.92 -15.99
N VAL A 49 -0.75 0.98 -14.65
CA VAL A 49 -0.76 2.23 -13.89
C VAL A 49 0.67 2.68 -13.61
N LYS A 50 1.12 3.73 -14.30
CA LYS A 50 2.49 4.27 -14.15
C LYS A 50 2.77 4.84 -12.77
N ALA A 51 1.81 5.54 -12.18
CA ALA A 51 1.90 6.15 -10.86
C ALA A 51 0.50 6.34 -10.26
N VAL A 52 0.44 6.33 -8.94
CA VAL A 52 -0.73 6.73 -8.15
C VAL A 52 -0.42 8.08 -7.52
N LYS A 53 -1.36 9.02 -7.60
CA LYS A 53 -1.22 10.35 -6.99
C LYS A 53 -1.89 10.41 -5.63
N GLU A 54 -1.49 11.39 -4.81
CA GLU A 54 -2.17 11.68 -3.57
C GLU A 54 -3.65 11.98 -3.82
N GLY A 55 -4.53 11.40 -2.99
CA GLY A 55 -5.98 11.55 -3.11
C GLY A 55 -6.65 10.54 -4.06
N GLU A 56 -5.89 9.82 -4.88
CA GLU A 56 -6.45 8.75 -5.72
C GLU A 56 -6.86 7.54 -4.87
N THR A 57 -7.95 6.90 -5.28
CA THR A 57 -8.43 5.68 -4.60
C THR A 57 -7.65 4.48 -5.10
N VAL A 58 -7.24 3.62 -4.17
CA VAL A 58 -6.48 2.41 -4.46
C VAL A 58 -7.11 1.19 -3.79
N GLN A 59 -6.84 0.02 -4.36
CA GLN A 59 -7.14 -1.24 -3.71
C GLN A 59 -6.02 -1.61 -2.72
N VAL A 60 -6.41 -2.15 -1.58
CA VAL A 60 -5.48 -2.59 -0.54
C VAL A 60 -5.83 -3.98 -0.06
N ILE A 61 -4.84 -4.86 0.02
CA ILE A 61 -4.93 -6.13 0.76
C ILE A 61 -4.47 -5.83 2.17
N MET A 62 -5.36 -6.00 3.16
CA MET A 62 -4.97 -5.87 4.56
C MET A 62 -4.20 -7.11 5.02
N LEU A 63 -3.13 -6.92 5.79
CA LEU A 63 -2.26 -8.00 6.27
C LEU A 63 -2.71 -8.54 7.64
N ASP A 64 -3.19 -7.64 8.51
CA ASP A 64 -3.59 -7.95 9.89
C ASP A 64 -4.98 -7.36 10.21
N TRP A 65 -5.98 -7.60 9.35
CA TRP A 65 -7.35 -7.19 9.68
C TRP A 65 -7.96 -8.21 10.65
N SER A 66 -8.00 -7.88 11.95
CA SER A 66 -8.86 -8.60 12.88
C SER A 66 -10.31 -8.26 12.54
N GLU A 67 -11.06 -9.25 12.04
CA GLU A 67 -12.51 -9.22 12.05
C GLU A 67 -12.98 -9.28 13.52
N GLU A 68 -13.05 -8.14 14.19
CA GLU A 68 -14.00 -7.96 15.31
C GLU A 68 -15.29 -7.35 14.77
#